data_AF-A0A399Z8I9-F1
#
_entry.id   AF-A0A399Z8I9-F1
#
_cell.length_a   1.000
_cell.length_b   1.000
_cell.length_c   1.000
_cell.angle_alpha   90.00
_cell.angle_beta   90.00
_cell.angle_gamma   90.00
#
_symmetry.space_group_name_H-M   'P 1'
#
loop_
_entity.id
_entity.type
_entity.pdbx_description
1 polymer ?
#
loop_
_entity_poly.entity_id
_entity_poly.type
_entity_poly.pdbx_seq_one_letter_code
_entity_poly.pdbx_strand_id
1 'polypeptide(L)' 'MRLGMHVSIAGGVDLAIERGVALKCDAIQIFNKNNNQWKAFELKDE' A
#
# COMPACT_ATOMS: atom_id res chain seq x y z
N MET A 1 -5.90 -2.33 -20.69
CA MET A 1 -6.67 -1.73 -19.57
C MET A 1 -5.91 -2.04 -18.30
N ARG A 2 -5.76 -1.09 -17.35
CA ARG A 2 -5.11 -1.37 -16.05
C ARG A 2 -6.19 -1.50 -14.99
N LEU A 3 -6.32 -2.69 -14.40
CA LEU A 3 -7.27 -2.95 -13.33
C LEU A 3 -6.56 -3.28 -12.03
N GLY A 4 -7.21 -2.98 -10.92
CA GLY A 4 -6.58 -2.96 -9.62
C GLY A 4 -7.57 -2.91 -8.48
N MET A 5 -7.00 -2.90 -7.27
CA MET A 5 -7.75 -2.83 -6.02
C MET A 5 -7.04 -1.96 -4.99
N HIS A 6 -7.77 -1.65 -3.91
CA HIS A 6 -7.17 -1.01 -2.75
C HIS A 6 -6.46 -2.06 -1.89
N VAL A 7 -5.17 -1.87 -1.66
CA VAL A 7 -4.29 -2.87 -1.01
C VAL A 7 -3.73 -2.31 0.28
N SER A 8 -3.67 -3.16 1.32
CA SER A 8 -3.14 -2.80 2.63
C SER A 8 -1.63 -2.53 2.59
N ILE A 9 -1.19 -1.51 3.34
CA ILE A 9 0.22 -1.17 3.64
C ILE A 9 0.63 -1.64 5.04
N ALA A 10 -0.17 -2.47 5.71
CA ALA A 10 0.15 -2.93 7.06
C ALA A 10 1.48 -3.68 7.07
N GLY A 11 2.39 -3.29 7.96
CA GLY A 11 3.74 -3.86 8.10
C GLY A 11 4.81 -3.21 7.20
N GLY A 12 4.44 -2.34 6.26
CA GLY A 12 5.36 -1.74 5.29
C GLY A 12 4.62 -1.31 4.03
N VAL A 13 5.03 -0.18 3.43
CA VAL A 13 4.39 0.35 2.21
C VAL A 13 4.76 -0.48 0.97
N ASP A 14 5.99 -1.00 0.95
CA ASP A 14 6.56 -1.94 0.00
C ASP A 14 5.75 -3.23 -0.11
N LEU A 15 5.26 -3.75 1.02
CA LEU A 15 4.43 -4.97 1.04
C LEU A 15 3.13 -4.83 0.23
N ALA A 16 2.62 -3.62 0.02
CA ALA A 16 1.45 -3.42 -0.82
C ALA A 16 1.71 -3.75 -2.29
N ILE A 17 2.96 -3.57 -2.77
CA ILE A 17 3.37 -3.97 -4.12
C ILE A 17 3.34 -5.49 -4.25
N GLU A 18 3.99 -6.20 -3.33
CA GLU A 18 4.01 -7.67 -3.32
C GLU A 18 2.59 -8.26 -3.28
N ARG A 19 1.73 -7.69 -2.41
CA ARG A 19 0.31 -8.07 -2.32
C ARG A 19 -0.43 -7.80 -3.63
N GLY A 20 -0.20 -6.67 -4.29
CA GLY A 20 -0.78 -6.34 -5.58
C GLY A 20 -0.40 -7.36 -6.67
N VAL A 21 0.87 -7.76 -6.70
CA VAL A 21 1.38 -8.79 -7.62
C VAL A 21 0.74 -10.15 -7.33
N ALA A 22 0.66 -10.56 -6.06
CA ALA A 22 0.01 -11.81 -5.67
C ALA A 22 -1.48 -11.86 -6.06
N LEU A 23 -2.14 -10.70 -6.05
CA LEU A 23 -3.55 -10.52 -6.45
C LEU A 23 -3.72 -10.28 -7.96
N LYS A 24 -2.63 -10.37 -8.75
CA LYS A 24 -2.61 -10.17 -10.21
C LYS A 24 -3.18 -8.82 -10.65
N CYS A 25 -2.92 -7.77 -9.86
CA CYS A 25 -3.33 -6.41 -10.20
C CYS A 25 -2.32 -5.73 -11.14
N ASP A 26 -2.82 -4.98 -12.13
CA ASP A 26 -2.00 -4.13 -13.00
C ASP A 26 -1.74 -2.75 -12.39
N ALA A 27 -2.57 -2.36 -11.41
CA ALA A 27 -2.46 -1.13 -10.65
C ALA A 27 -2.94 -1.36 -9.21
N ILE A 28 -2.44 -0.58 -8.25
CA ILE A 28 -2.93 -0.63 -6.86
C ILE A 28 -3.19 0.78 -6.35
N GLN A 29 -4.15 0.89 -5.43
CA GLN A 29 -4.35 2.07 -4.60
C GLN A 29 -3.98 1.73 -3.15
N ILE A 30 -3.29 2.63 -2.46
CA ILE A 30 -2.89 2.46 -1.06
C ILE A 30 -3.23 3.70 -0.23
N PHE A 31 -3.19 3.59 1.09
CA PHE A 31 -3.09 4.76 1.97
C PHE A 31 -1.62 5.16 2.14
N ASN A 32 -1.37 6.45 2.40
CA ASN A 32 -0.03 6.98 2.70
C ASN A 32 0.31 6.97 4.21
N LYS A 33 -0.65 6.65 5.07
CA LYS A 33 -0.51 6.46 6.52
C LYS A 33 -1.72 5.70 7.07
N ASN A 34 -1.73 5.41 8.38
CA ASN A 34 -2.95 4.97 9.06
C ASN A 34 -4.04 6.05 8.97
N ASN A 35 -5.20 5.71 8.39
CA ASN A 35 -6.29 6.66 8.19
C ASN A 35 -7.05 6.99 9.50
N ASN A 36 -6.90 6.18 10.55
CA ASN A 36 -7.54 6.38 11.85
C ASN A 36 -6.74 7.29 12.80
N GLN A 37 -5.60 7.84 12.35
CA GLN A 37 -4.71 8.69 13.17
C GLN A 37 -4.34 9.95 12.41
N TRP A 38 -4.25 11.08 13.11
CA TRP A 38 -3.80 12.34 12.49
C TRP A 38 -2.29 12.36 12.24
N LYS A 39 -1.50 11.92 13.22
CA LYS A 39 -0.04 11.87 13.13
C LYS A 39 0.41 10.76 12.16
N ALA A 40 1.16 11.12 11.13
CA ALA A 40 1.85 10.17 10.27
C ALA A 40 3.17 9.73 10.93
N PHE A 41 3.59 8.50 10.65
CA PHE A 41 4.96 8.07 10.92
C PHE A 41 5.85 8.46 9.74
N GLU A 42 7.11 8.80 10.02
CA GLU A 42 8.10 9.12 8.99
C GLU A 42 8.56 7.83 8.31
N LEU A 43 8.54 7.79 6.98
CA LEU A 43 9.08 6.66 6.24
C LEU A 43 10.60 6.66 6.39
N LYS A 44 11.16 5.50 6.72
CA LYS A 44 12.59 5.27 6.75
C LYS A 44 12.99 4.57 5.45
N ASP A 45 14.20 4.84 4.97
CA ASP A 45 14.73 4.31 3.70
C ASP A 45 15.27 2.85 3.81
N GLU A 46 14.77 2.05 4.75
CA GLU A 46 15.15 0.62 4.91
C GLU A 46 14.01 -0.32 4.55
#